data_AF-A0A0M0BQC2-F1
#
_entry.id   AF-A0A0M0BQC2-F1
#
_cell.length_a   1.000
_cell.length_b   1.000
_cell.length_c   1.000
_cell.angle_alpha   90.00
_cell.angle_beta   90.00
_cell.angle_gamma   90.00
#
_symmetry.space_group_name_H-M   'P 1'
#
loop_
_entity.id
_entity.type
_entity.pdbx_description
1 polymer ?
#
loop_
_entity_poly.entity_id
_entity_poly.type
_entity_poly.pdbx_seq_one_letter_code
_entity_poly.pdbx_strand_id
1 'polypeptide(L)'
;MKVAVSSTGGSLDAAVDPRFGRCPYFVVVDTESLAFEAVPNTSMGASSGAGIGAAQLIAERGVEAVITGSVGPNAMAVLSQGGIKMMTGAYGSVRQAVEAFKRGELKDEPAAGFGRESFYGGRGGRGMGVGRGMGMGRGMGMGRGMYTYPSQPPMMTPQPGSMTRDQEAEALTRQLKELEGQLEEVKRRLEELKGARP
;
A
#
# COMPACT_ATOMS: atom_id res chain seq x y z
N MET A 1 29.58 -1.81 3.06
CA MET A 1 28.13 -2.19 3.09
C MET A 1 27.31 -1.06 2.48
N LYS A 2 26.30 -1.37 1.63
CA LYS A 2 25.43 -0.35 1.00
C LYS A 2 24.07 -0.24 1.69
N VAL A 3 23.66 0.98 2.03
CA VAL A 3 22.37 1.28 2.64
C VAL A 3 21.61 2.33 1.84
N ALA A 4 20.29 2.17 1.69
CA ALA A 4 19.42 3.19 1.08
C ALA A 4 18.64 3.93 2.15
N VAL A 5 18.59 5.26 2.08
CA VAL A 5 17.80 6.10 2.99
C VAL A 5 16.67 6.77 2.22
N SER A 6 15.42 6.62 2.66
CA SER A 6 14.29 7.38 2.11
C SER A 6 14.47 8.86 2.47
N SER A 7 14.47 9.73 1.47
CA SER A 7 14.82 11.14 1.67
C SER A 7 13.90 12.06 0.89
N THR A 8 13.66 13.23 1.47
CA THR A 8 12.97 14.37 0.84
C THR A 8 13.83 15.06 -0.23
N GLY A 9 15.14 14.79 -0.28
CA GLY A 9 16.08 15.37 -1.24
C GLY A 9 17.30 14.48 -1.52
N GLY A 10 18.06 14.82 -2.56
CA GLY A 10 19.21 14.03 -3.03
C GLY A 10 20.55 14.31 -2.33
N SER A 11 20.55 14.75 -1.07
CA SER A 11 21.78 15.04 -0.33
C SER A 11 21.80 14.35 1.04
N LEU A 12 22.99 14.26 1.64
CA LEU A 12 23.16 13.72 3.00
C LEU A 12 22.52 14.58 4.10
N ASP A 13 22.31 15.87 3.82
CA ASP A 13 21.73 16.83 4.76
C ASP A 13 20.21 16.95 4.58
N ALA A 14 19.66 16.32 3.53
CA ALA A 14 18.21 16.26 3.33
C ALA A 14 17.55 15.43 4.44
N ALA A 15 16.30 15.79 4.75
CA ALA A 15 15.53 15.12 5.77
C ALA A 15 15.05 13.74 5.30
N VAL A 16 15.06 12.77 6.21
CA VAL A 16 14.47 11.44 5.97
C VAL A 16 12.97 11.58 5.69
N ASP A 17 12.50 10.96 4.62
CA ASP A 17 11.05 10.88 4.35
C ASP A 17 10.48 9.68 5.12
N PRO A 18 9.42 9.86 5.92
CA PRO A 18 8.83 8.76 6.67
C PRO A 18 8.13 7.70 5.81
N ARG A 19 7.84 7.99 4.53
CA ARG A 19 7.09 7.12 3.63
C ARG A 19 8.02 6.48 2.61
N PHE A 20 8.46 5.23 2.87
CA PHE A 20 9.36 4.52 1.96
C PHE A 20 8.90 4.52 0.49
N GLY A 21 7.67 4.07 0.21
CA GLY A 21 7.22 3.89 -1.19
C GLY A 21 6.97 5.19 -1.96
N ARG A 22 6.84 6.32 -1.26
CA ARG A 22 6.47 7.63 -1.83
C ARG A 22 7.47 8.73 -1.50
N CYS A 23 8.67 8.39 -1.05
CA CYS A 23 9.73 9.38 -0.90
C CYS A 23 10.19 9.84 -2.29
N PRO A 24 10.67 11.09 -2.44
CA PRO A 24 11.18 11.60 -3.72
C PRO A 24 12.52 11.01 -4.12
N TYR A 25 13.38 10.75 -3.14
CA TYR A 25 14.71 10.23 -3.39
C TYR A 25 15.02 9.08 -2.44
N PHE A 26 15.87 8.19 -2.93
CA PHE A 26 16.65 7.29 -2.11
C PHE A 26 18.10 7.73 -2.16
N VAL A 27 18.69 8.03 -1.01
CA VAL A 27 20.12 8.30 -0.93
C VAL A 27 20.80 6.99 -0.59
N VAL A 28 21.49 6.40 -1.57
CA VAL A 28 22.26 5.17 -1.38
C VAL A 28 23.64 5.56 -0.91
N VAL A 29 24.01 5.10 0.28
CA VAL A 29 25.26 5.43 0.95
C VAL A 29 26.06 4.16 1.18
N ASP A 30 27.35 4.22 0.85
CA ASP A 30 28.31 3.22 1.28
C ASP A 30 28.79 3.57 2.70
N THR A 31 28.55 2.69 3.67
CA THR A 31 28.78 2.99 5.10
C THR A 31 30.25 3.02 5.51
N GLU A 32 31.14 2.52 4.65
CA GLU A 32 32.59 2.47 4.85
C GLU A 32 33.27 3.72 4.29
N SER A 33 32.98 4.06 3.03
CA SER A 33 33.57 5.20 2.32
C SER A 33 32.79 6.51 2.46
N LEU A 34 31.54 6.44 2.91
CA LEU A 34 30.56 7.55 2.90
C LEU A 34 30.27 8.12 1.50
N ALA A 35 30.69 7.43 0.44
CA ALA A 35 30.26 7.75 -0.91
C ALA A 35 28.74 7.58 -1.01
N PHE A 36 28.06 8.52 -1.65
CA PHE A 36 26.61 8.48 -1.80
C PHE A 36 26.18 8.79 -3.23
N GLU A 37 25.06 8.19 -3.63
CA GLU A 37 24.33 8.53 -4.84
C GLU A 37 22.87 8.85 -4.48
N ALA A 38 22.29 9.83 -5.19
CA ALA A 38 20.89 10.15 -5.07
C ALA A 38 20.12 9.50 -6.22
N VAL A 39 19.21 8.59 -5.87
CA VAL A 39 18.37 7.86 -6.82
C VAL A 39 16.94 8.44 -6.74
N PRO A 40 16.42 9.07 -7.81
CA PRO A 40 15.03 9.55 -7.82
C PRO A 40 14.04 8.38 -7.83
N ASN A 41 12.98 8.48 -7.04
CA ASN A 41 11.92 7.47 -6.99
C ASN A 41 10.89 7.70 -8.10
N THR A 42 11.04 6.94 -9.19
CA THR A 42 10.10 6.97 -10.32
C THR A 42 8.69 6.46 -9.97
N SER A 43 8.57 5.72 -8.87
CA SER A 43 7.31 5.09 -8.45
C SER A 43 6.47 5.93 -7.49
N MET A 44 6.93 7.13 -7.10
CA MET A 44 6.21 7.97 -6.14
C MET A 44 4.77 8.28 -6.58
N GLY A 45 4.60 8.62 -7.86
CA GLY A 45 3.32 9.05 -8.43
C GLY A 45 2.35 7.92 -8.76
N ALA A 46 2.72 6.66 -8.51
CA ALA A 46 1.89 5.52 -8.87
C ALA A 46 0.60 5.49 -8.02
N SER A 47 -0.56 5.39 -8.69
CA SER A 47 -1.88 5.29 -8.04
C SER A 47 -1.98 4.07 -7.12
N SER A 48 -1.27 2.99 -7.48
CA SER A 48 -1.11 1.78 -6.67
C SER A 48 0.28 1.20 -6.91
N GLY A 49 0.78 0.40 -5.95
CA GLY A 49 2.05 -0.31 -6.10
C GLY A 49 3.32 0.53 -5.94
N ALA A 50 3.22 1.81 -5.52
CA ALA A 50 4.37 2.69 -5.31
C ALA A 50 5.48 2.06 -4.43
N GLY A 51 5.09 1.35 -3.36
CA GLY A 51 6.02 0.64 -2.49
C GLY A 51 6.71 -0.56 -3.14
N ILE A 52 6.04 -1.26 -4.08
CA ILE A 52 6.62 -2.39 -4.81
C ILE A 52 7.69 -1.87 -5.77
N GLY A 53 7.36 -0.86 -6.57
CA GLY A 53 8.30 -0.26 -7.51
C GLY A 53 9.51 0.38 -6.82
N ALA A 54 9.29 1.05 -5.69
CA ALA A 54 10.38 1.57 -4.85
C ALA A 54 11.30 0.46 -4.32
N ALA A 55 10.73 -0.65 -3.83
CA ALA A 55 11.51 -1.77 -3.34
C ALA A 55 12.32 -2.45 -4.45
N GLN A 56 11.74 -2.61 -5.65
CA GLN A 56 12.44 -3.15 -6.82
C GLN A 56 13.60 -2.27 -7.25
N LEU A 57 13.37 -0.96 -7.39
CA LEU A 57 14.40 0.03 -7.73
C LEU A 57 15.61 -0.06 -6.80
N ILE A 58 15.36 -0.25 -5.51
CA ILE A 58 16.41 -0.30 -4.50
C ILE A 58 17.10 -1.67 -4.43
N ALA A 59 16.37 -2.75 -4.67
CA ALA A 59 16.95 -4.08 -4.83
C ALA A 59 17.92 -4.15 -6.02
N GLU A 60 17.61 -3.49 -7.14
CA GLU A 60 18.49 -3.38 -8.31
C GLU A 60 19.79 -2.62 -8.03
N ARG A 61 19.81 -1.74 -7.01
CA ARG A 61 21.04 -1.04 -6.56
C ARG A 61 21.94 -1.89 -5.68
N GLY A 62 21.52 -3.10 -5.33
CA GLY A 62 22.30 -4.03 -4.51
C GLY A 62 22.54 -3.51 -3.09
N VAL A 63 21.55 -2.86 -2.50
CA VAL A 63 21.63 -2.43 -1.10
C VAL A 63 21.30 -3.59 -0.16
N GLU A 64 21.92 -3.58 1.02
CA GLU A 64 21.75 -4.63 2.02
C GLU A 64 20.75 -4.23 3.11
N ALA A 65 20.53 -2.93 3.29
CA ALA A 65 19.55 -2.39 4.22
C ALA A 65 18.89 -1.11 3.69
N VAL A 66 17.64 -0.91 4.08
CA VAL A 66 16.86 0.31 3.86
C VAL A 66 16.61 0.98 5.20
N ILE A 67 16.85 2.28 5.28
CA ILE A 67 16.59 3.13 6.45
C ILE A 67 15.44 4.07 6.10
N THR A 68 14.37 4.03 6.87
CA THR A 68 13.15 4.83 6.62
C THR A 68 12.39 5.07 7.91
N GLY A 69 11.40 5.97 7.87
CA GLY A 69 10.44 6.08 8.97
C GLY A 69 9.55 4.84 9.06
N SER A 70 8.88 4.49 7.96
CA SER A 70 7.94 3.36 7.87
C SER A 70 7.99 2.64 6.53
N VAL A 71 7.66 1.35 6.54
CA VAL A 71 7.54 0.49 5.35
C VAL A 71 6.13 -0.12 5.33
N GLY A 72 5.46 -0.06 4.16
CA GLY A 72 4.15 -0.69 3.97
C GLY A 72 4.25 -2.18 3.62
N PRO A 73 3.17 -2.97 3.80
CA PRO A 73 3.18 -4.44 3.65
C PRO A 73 3.67 -4.93 2.28
N ASN A 74 3.30 -4.22 1.21
CA ASN A 74 3.71 -4.59 -0.15
C ASN A 74 5.21 -4.39 -0.37
N ALA A 75 5.79 -3.31 0.18
CA ALA A 75 7.22 -3.07 0.09
C ALA A 75 8.00 -4.05 0.97
N MET A 76 7.49 -4.34 2.17
CA MET A 76 8.10 -5.32 3.08
C MET A 76 8.25 -6.68 2.41
N ALA A 77 7.21 -7.17 1.72
CA ALA A 77 7.27 -8.45 1.02
C ALA A 77 8.42 -8.52 -0.01
N VAL A 78 8.61 -7.45 -0.81
CA VAL A 78 9.65 -7.37 -1.85
C VAL A 78 11.05 -7.26 -1.24
N LEU A 79 11.22 -6.37 -0.26
CA LEU A 79 12.50 -6.17 0.43
C LEU A 79 12.94 -7.45 1.14
N SER A 80 12.02 -8.14 1.79
CA SER A 80 12.26 -9.41 2.48
C SER A 80 12.68 -10.52 1.52
N GLN A 81 12.02 -10.62 0.34
CA GLN A 81 12.40 -11.57 -0.70
C GLN A 81 13.79 -11.29 -1.27
N GLY A 82 14.19 -10.01 -1.34
CA GLY A 82 15.53 -9.58 -1.72
C GLY A 82 16.59 -9.75 -0.62
N GLY A 83 16.21 -10.19 0.59
CA GLY A 83 17.12 -10.29 1.74
C GLY A 83 17.58 -8.93 2.27
N ILE A 84 16.84 -7.86 1.98
CA ILE A 84 17.18 -6.49 2.35
C ILE A 84 16.59 -6.19 3.73
N LYS A 85 17.45 -5.77 4.67
CA LYS A 85 17.04 -5.42 6.03
C LYS A 85 16.24 -4.13 6.06
N MET A 86 15.24 -4.04 6.92
CA MET A 86 14.34 -2.89 7.00
C MET A 86 14.52 -2.20 8.34
N MET A 87 15.20 -1.07 8.33
CA MET A 87 15.51 -0.28 9.52
C MET A 87 14.52 0.86 9.62
N THR A 88 13.56 0.73 10.54
CA THR A 88 12.45 1.67 10.70
C THR A 88 12.65 2.60 11.89
N GLY A 89 11.84 3.66 11.94
CA GLY A 89 11.92 4.67 13.00
C GLY A 89 13.04 5.69 12.81
N ALA A 90 13.63 5.79 11.62
CA ALA A 90 14.62 6.81 11.33
C ALA A 90 13.99 8.20 11.18
N TYR A 91 14.68 9.23 11.66
CA TYR A 91 14.29 10.63 11.61
C TYR A 91 15.52 11.53 11.48
N GLY A 92 15.28 12.82 11.25
CA GLY A 92 16.35 13.81 11.08
C GLY A 92 16.91 13.81 9.65
N SER A 93 18.20 14.09 9.51
CA SER A 93 18.90 14.06 8.22
C SER A 93 19.32 12.65 7.80
N VAL A 94 19.55 12.45 6.51
CA VAL A 94 20.12 11.20 5.97
C VAL A 94 21.41 10.83 6.68
N ARG A 95 22.31 11.80 6.92
CA ARG A 95 23.55 11.59 7.67
C ARG A 95 23.29 11.03 9.07
N GLN A 96 22.40 11.67 9.82
CA GLN A 96 22.03 11.22 11.18
C GLN A 96 21.43 9.81 11.17
N ALA A 97 20.61 9.49 10.17
CA ALA A 97 20.01 8.19 10.02
C ALA A 97 21.04 7.09 9.73
N VAL A 98 22.02 7.37 8.87
CA VAL A 98 23.15 6.45 8.61
C VAL A 98 24.02 6.27 9.86
N GLU A 99 24.26 7.33 10.62
CA GLU A 99 25.00 7.22 11.88
C GLU A 99 24.24 6.41 12.93
N ALA A 100 22.93 6.63 13.09
CA ALA A 100 22.08 5.85 13.98
C ALA A 100 22.05 4.36 13.59
N PHE A 101 22.03 4.08 12.29
CA PHE A 101 22.19 2.72 11.76
C PHE A 101 23.54 2.10 12.16
N LYS A 102 24.65 2.83 12.00
CA LYS A 102 25.99 2.37 12.41
C LYS A 102 26.09 2.12 13.92
N ARG A 103 25.33 2.86 14.74
CA ARG A 103 25.24 2.67 16.19
C ARG A 103 24.28 1.54 16.61
N GLY A 104 23.51 0.98 15.69
CA GLY A 104 22.52 -0.07 16.00
C GLY A 104 21.28 0.43 16.75
N GLU A 105 20.96 1.72 16.64
CA GLU A 105 19.83 2.35 17.36
C GLU A 105 18.49 2.17 16.64
N LEU A 106 18.51 1.75 15.38
CA LEU A 106 17.32 1.55 14.57
C LEU A 106 16.72 0.17 14.80
N LYS A 107 15.38 0.10 14.72
CA LYS A 107 14.65 -1.16 14.84
C LYS A 107 14.71 -1.90 13.51
N ASP A 108 15.27 -3.09 13.53
CA ASP A 108 15.08 -4.06 12.46
C ASP A 108 13.64 -4.54 12.53
N GLU A 109 12.86 -4.22 11.49
CA GLU A 109 11.55 -4.82 11.30
C GLU A 109 11.78 -6.17 10.63
N PRO A 110 11.68 -7.29 11.38
CA PRO A 110 11.79 -8.59 10.77
C PRO A 110 10.69 -8.68 9.73
N ALA A 111 11.07 -9.16 8.55
CA ALA A 111 10.14 -9.66 7.56
C ALA A 111 9.10 -10.53 8.29
N ALA A 112 7.92 -9.98 8.59
CA ALA A 112 6.86 -10.75 9.22
C ALA A 112 6.71 -11.98 8.35
N GLY A 113 6.99 -13.14 8.94
CA GLY A 113 7.23 -14.35 8.17
C GLY A 113 6.07 -14.59 7.23
N PHE A 114 6.26 -14.23 5.95
CA PHE A 114 5.67 -14.97 4.87
C PHE A 114 6.40 -16.30 4.91
N GLY A 115 6.00 -17.12 5.88
CA GLY A 115 6.36 -18.50 5.95
C GLY A 115 6.16 -19.07 4.55
N ARG A 116 7.02 -20.01 4.21
CA ARG A 116 6.90 -20.93 3.08
C ARG A 116 5.60 -21.78 3.12
N GLU A 117 4.50 -21.24 3.64
CA GLU A 117 3.24 -21.91 3.96
C GLU A 117 2.02 -20.97 3.72
N SER A 118 2.08 -20.07 2.74
CA SER A 118 0.86 -19.35 2.28
C SER A 118 0.63 -19.41 0.78
N PHE A 119 1.36 -20.27 0.07
CA PHE A 119 1.05 -20.67 -1.32
C PHE A 119 0.56 -22.12 -1.48
N TYR A 120 0.33 -22.84 -0.37
CA TYR A 120 -0.43 -24.11 -0.33
C TYR A 120 -1.30 -24.20 0.93
N GLY A 121 -2.13 -23.19 1.18
CA GLY A 121 -3.22 -23.24 2.15
C GLY A 121 -4.43 -23.99 1.59
N GLY A 122 -4.25 -25.27 1.26
CA GLY A 122 -5.24 -26.11 0.59
C GLY A 122 -5.36 -27.51 1.20
N ARG A 123 -5.39 -27.62 2.53
CA ARG A 123 -5.90 -28.84 3.20
C ARG A 123 -6.29 -28.54 4.65
N GLY A 124 -7.58 -28.60 4.96
CA GLY A 124 -8.01 -28.53 6.36
C GLY A 124 -9.48 -28.28 6.68
N GLY A 125 -10.39 -28.19 5.70
CA GLY A 125 -11.83 -28.19 5.98
C GLY A 125 -12.40 -29.61 5.93
N ARG A 126 -12.62 -30.24 7.08
CA ARG A 126 -13.49 -31.41 7.21
C ARG A 126 -14.89 -31.04 6.72
N GLY A 127 -15.31 -31.62 5.61
CA GLY A 127 -16.68 -31.62 5.14
C GLY A 127 -16.95 -32.91 4.39
N MET A 128 -17.51 -33.90 5.08
CA MET A 128 -18.10 -35.08 4.45
C MET A 128 -19.16 -34.63 3.45
N GLY A 129 -18.97 -34.96 2.18
CA GLY A 129 -19.92 -34.67 1.12
C GLY A 129 -19.76 -35.64 -0.03
N VAL A 130 -20.18 -36.89 0.19
CA VAL A 130 -20.41 -37.87 -0.88
C VAL A 130 -21.62 -37.37 -1.68
N GLY A 131 -21.37 -36.44 -2.60
CA GLY A 131 -22.36 -35.92 -3.55
C GLY A 131 -22.32 -36.72 -4.83
N ARG A 132 -22.75 -37.98 -4.76
CA ARG A 132 -23.06 -38.83 -5.90
C ARG A 132 -24.18 -38.12 -6.68
N GLY A 133 -23.83 -37.55 -7.83
CA GLY A 133 -24.81 -37.06 -8.79
C GLY A 133 -25.75 -38.21 -9.16
N MET A 134 -26.96 -38.16 -8.65
CA MET A 134 -28.02 -39.12 -8.94
C MET A 134 -29.29 -38.32 -9.11
N GLY A 135 -29.69 -38.17 -10.37
CA GLY A 135 -30.96 -37.56 -10.72
C GLY A 135 -32.13 -38.39 -10.17
N MET A 136 -33.19 -37.68 -9.81
CA MET A 136 -34.59 -38.08 -9.71
C MET A 136 -35.29 -36.79 -9.24
N GLY A 137 -36.10 -36.12 -10.05
CA GLY A 137 -37.32 -36.69 -10.57
C GLY A 137 -38.45 -36.44 -9.57
N ARG A 138 -39.30 -35.46 -9.89
CA ARG A 138 -40.77 -35.50 -9.73
C ARG A 138 -41.32 -35.74 -8.31
N GLY A 139 -41.91 -34.69 -7.70
CA GLY A 139 -42.68 -34.84 -6.46
C GLY A 139 -43.61 -33.67 -6.16
N MET A 140 -44.88 -33.83 -6.51
CA MET A 140 -46.05 -33.02 -6.16
C MET A 140 -46.33 -33.06 -4.64
N GLY A 141 -46.86 -31.97 -4.06
CA GLY A 141 -47.35 -32.00 -2.67
C GLY A 141 -48.05 -30.71 -2.20
N MET A 142 -49.36 -30.64 -2.42
CA MET A 142 -50.30 -29.72 -1.75
C MET A 142 -50.30 -29.91 -0.22
N GLY A 143 -50.40 -28.82 0.56
CA GLY A 143 -50.56 -28.91 2.01
C GLY A 143 -50.98 -27.60 2.68
N ARG A 144 -52.29 -27.39 2.75
CA ARG A 144 -53.02 -26.32 3.46
C ARG A 144 -52.96 -26.55 4.98
N GLY A 145 -52.65 -25.52 5.78
CA GLY A 145 -52.74 -25.62 7.24
C GLY A 145 -52.39 -24.33 8.00
N MET A 146 -53.41 -23.52 8.29
CA MET A 146 -53.41 -22.41 9.24
C MET A 146 -53.20 -22.91 10.69
N TYR A 147 -52.46 -22.17 11.54
CA TYR A 147 -52.92 -21.67 12.86
C TYR A 147 -51.82 -20.82 13.58
N THR A 148 -52.13 -19.52 13.68
CA THR A 148 -51.83 -18.46 14.69
C THR A 148 -50.79 -18.62 15.81
N TYR A 149 -49.90 -17.61 15.92
CA TYR A 149 -49.73 -16.69 17.08
C TYR A 149 -48.93 -15.44 16.61
N PRO A 150 -49.32 -14.19 16.96
CA PRO A 150 -48.59 -13.00 16.56
C PRO A 150 -47.39 -12.77 17.50
N SER A 151 -46.20 -13.20 17.07
CA SER A 151 -44.93 -12.78 17.66
C SER A 151 -44.52 -11.45 17.03
N GLN A 152 -44.16 -10.48 17.88
CA GLN A 152 -43.81 -9.11 17.54
C GLN A 152 -42.85 -9.04 16.33
N PRO A 153 -43.06 -8.09 15.39
CA PRO A 153 -42.11 -7.90 14.30
C PRO A 153 -40.76 -7.45 14.89
N PRO A 154 -39.64 -8.08 14.52
CA PRO A 154 -38.33 -7.56 14.87
C PRO A 154 -38.17 -6.19 14.20
N MET A 155 -37.80 -5.17 14.97
CA MET A 155 -37.47 -3.86 14.43
C MET A 155 -36.31 -3.99 13.45
N MET A 156 -36.60 -3.77 12.16
CA MET A 156 -35.60 -3.59 11.11
C MET A 156 -34.83 -2.31 11.41
N THR A 157 -33.54 -2.43 11.70
CA THR A 157 -32.62 -1.31 11.59
C THR A 157 -32.59 -0.86 10.12
N PRO A 158 -32.78 0.44 9.81
CA PRO A 158 -32.62 0.90 8.43
C PRO A 158 -31.16 0.74 8.02
N GLN A 159 -30.90 -0.17 7.09
CA GLN A 159 -29.62 -0.21 6.38
C GLN A 159 -29.54 1.05 5.51
N PRO A 160 -28.46 1.85 5.58
CA PRO A 160 -28.27 2.96 4.66
C PRO A 160 -28.27 2.40 3.23
N GLY A 161 -29.20 2.88 2.42
CA GLY A 161 -29.44 2.38 1.07
C GLY A 161 -28.15 2.37 0.26
N SER A 162 -27.87 1.23 -0.39
CA SER A 162 -26.96 1.15 -1.51
C SER A 162 -27.32 2.26 -2.49
N MET A 163 -26.38 3.18 -2.77
CA MET A 163 -26.61 4.22 -3.77
C MET A 163 -27.09 3.54 -5.06
N THR A 164 -28.18 4.04 -5.61
CA THR A 164 -28.65 3.56 -6.91
C THR A 164 -27.61 3.96 -7.97
N ARG A 165 -27.48 3.19 -9.06
CA ARG A 165 -26.51 3.47 -10.12
C ARG A 165 -26.61 4.91 -10.64
N ASP A 166 -27.81 5.48 -10.63
CA ASP A 166 -28.07 6.86 -11.04
C ASP A 166 -27.49 7.87 -10.03
N GLN A 167 -27.59 7.60 -8.73
CA GLN A 167 -26.97 8.42 -7.68
C GLN A 167 -25.45 8.36 -7.70
N GLU A 168 -24.87 7.19 -8.00
CA GLU A 168 -23.43 7.05 -8.20
C GLU A 168 -22.95 7.84 -9.43
N ALA A 169 -23.70 7.78 -10.54
CA ALA A 169 -23.39 8.54 -11.75
C ALA A 169 -23.43 10.06 -11.51
N GLU A 170 -24.41 10.56 -10.75
CA GLU A 170 -24.46 11.97 -10.37
C GLU A 170 -23.31 12.39 -9.44
N ALA A 171 -22.95 11.54 -8.48
CA ALA A 171 -21.83 11.80 -7.58
C ALA A 171 -20.49 11.86 -8.33
N LEU A 172 -20.25 10.91 -9.24
CA LEU A 172 -19.07 10.90 -10.11
C LEU A 172 -19.04 12.11 -11.05
N THR A 173 -20.20 12.51 -11.59
CA THR A 173 -20.30 13.71 -12.44
C THR A 173 -19.96 14.98 -11.66
N ARG A 174 -20.37 15.08 -10.38
CA ARG A 174 -19.97 16.20 -9.52
C ARG A 174 -18.48 16.21 -9.23
N GLN A 175 -17.90 15.04 -8.93
CA GLN A 175 -16.45 14.90 -8.73
C GLN A 175 -15.66 15.29 -9.98
N LEU A 176 -16.13 14.94 -11.17
CA LEU A 176 -15.50 15.30 -12.43
C LEU A 176 -15.46 16.83 -12.64
N LYS A 177 -16.58 17.53 -12.38
CA LYS A 177 -16.63 19.00 -12.47
C LYS A 177 -15.71 19.70 -11.47
N GLU A 178 -15.56 19.14 -10.27
CA GLU A 178 -14.65 19.68 -9.26
C GLU A 178 -13.19 19.54 -9.69
N LEU A 179 -12.81 18.38 -10.23
CA LEU A 179 -11.47 18.12 -10.76
C LEU A 179 -11.15 19.01 -11.97
N GLU A 180 -12.12 19.26 -12.85
CA GLU A 180 -11.96 20.21 -13.96
C GLU A 180 -11.65 21.62 -13.45
N GLY A 181 -12.33 22.07 -12.40
CA GLY A 181 -12.04 23.36 -11.76
C GLY A 181 -10.62 23.43 -11.18
N GLN A 182 -10.19 22.37 -10.49
CA GLN A 182 -8.82 22.28 -9.96
C GLN A 182 -7.78 22.26 -11.08
N LEU A 183 -8.06 21.57 -12.19
CA LEU A 183 -7.17 21.51 -13.34
C LEU A 183 -6.99 22.89 -13.97
N GLU A 184 -8.06 23.67 -14.10
CA GLU A 184 -7.99 25.04 -14.62
C GLU A 184 -7.22 25.98 -13.69
N GLU A 185 -7.37 25.86 -12.36
CA GLU A 185 -6.58 26.65 -11.42
C GLU A 185 -5.07 26.32 -11.53
N VAL A 186 -4.74 25.03 -11.63
CA VAL A 186 -3.36 24.57 -11.79
C VAL A 186 -2.76 25.05 -13.11
N LYS A 187 -3.51 24.96 -14.21
CA LYS A 187 -3.08 25.49 -15.52
C LYS A 187 -2.81 27.00 -15.43
N ARG A 188 -3.71 27.75 -14.80
CA ARG A 188 -3.55 29.20 -14.63
C ARG A 188 -2.29 29.56 -13.85
N ARG A 189 -2.02 28.87 -12.72
CA ARG A 189 -0.77 29.07 -11.97
C ARG A 189 0.48 28.72 -12.78
N LEU A 190 0.38 27.70 -13.63
CA LEU A 190 1.47 27.26 -14.48
C LEU A 190 1.78 28.30 -15.58
N GLU A 191 0.77 28.97 -16.14
CA GLU A 191 0.95 30.08 -17.06
C GLU A 191 1.54 31.32 -16.38
N GLU A 192 1.07 31.68 -15.17
CA GLU A 192 1.62 32.79 -14.38
C GLU A 192 3.12 32.57 -14.08
N LEU A 193 3.51 31.35 -13.71
CA LEU A 193 4.91 31.00 -13.45
C LEU A 193 5.77 30.92 -14.71
N LYS A 194 5.19 30.56 -15.86
CA LYS A 194 5.92 30.54 -17.15
C LYS A 194 6.03 31.94 -17.78
N GLY A 195 5.07 32.82 -17.54
CA GLY A 195 5.07 34.22 -18.00
C GLY A 195 5.95 35.14 -17.15
N ALA A 196 6.24 34.76 -15.90
CA ALA A 196 7.12 35.50 -14.98
C ALA A 196 8.62 35.17 -15.16
N ARG A 197 9.11 35.09 -16.41
CA ARG A 197 10.56 35.14 -16.68
C ARG A 197 10.96 36.58 -17.03
N PRO A 198 11.98 37.15 -16.36
CA PRO A 198 12.53 38.46 -16.73
C PRO A 198 13.15 38.45 -18.12
#